data_AF-A0A8T7EYV4-F1
#
_entry.id   AF-A0A8T7EYV4-F1
#
_cell.length_a   1.000
_cell.length_b   1.000
_cell.length_c   1.000
_cell.angle_alpha   90.00
_cell.angle_beta   90.00
_cell.angle_gamma   90.00
#
_symmetry.space_group_name_H-M   'P 1'
#
loop_
_entity.id
_entity.type
_entity.pdbx_description
1 polymer ?
#
loop_
_entity_poly.entity_id
_entity_poly.type
_entity_poly.pdbx_seq_one_letter_code
_entity_poly.pdbx_strand_id
1 'polypeptide(L)'
;MRRTLIMLIVGVFLWVGVPVHAQPQAQDSIPPDEPDTAAFIHANFHLQTSYHAVLCVAGDTACPTEITARVPCLTADCNNADQNYPVSQTFDTIQAASDAAQAGDLIIIMPGHHAGVEVDSIGGDEGAYIHFLGWGDPGSVVIDAPADPDKGYLRHHFYFVDAHHYIIQNLAFEGAERAGIFFTGYFEATGHFSHHFVVLDVYSHDNGSWGLHTTATNYILIQDSFFTNSEEEHGIYISGSGDNVVIRRNVLQGNTAAGVQVNADPLSAGLNVFYWLQETTGDTCDVSEEAIDSGGSATWEDIKACYDSQGLPDLGEFFEDGISENVIIEQNIITGNGEAGGAGINLASVRNSVIRNNLIYGNDAAAITCWDDAYGEDKGLDPSPFGCQDVRILNNTMADESGGRGALIFSNNARNMVVFNNVIIRERDDAYELANHAGEGLQSGNNYYSARYDEESPEASPESNSITGFTVAEGLAQFSNPNFEAWIVEDGAWPVLNPNRPDYHPIAGSVLLTRGNPDYRSVLDLAGQPRGGTEIGAFGQQQ
;
A
#
# COMPACT_ATOMS: atom_id res chain seq x y z
N MET A 1 -76.62 -45.31 15.81
CA MET A 1 -77.54 -44.24 16.28
C MET A 1 -77.26 -42.96 15.49
N ARG A 2 -78.30 -42.33 14.92
CA ARG A 2 -78.43 -40.94 14.41
C ARG A 2 -77.31 -40.41 13.49
N ARG A 3 -77.46 -40.40 12.16
CA ARG A 3 -78.13 -39.37 11.30
C ARG A 3 -77.91 -37.92 11.78
N THR A 4 -77.29 -37.07 10.96
CA THR A 4 -77.97 -36.02 10.16
C THR A 4 -76.97 -35.24 9.29
N LEU A 5 -77.27 -35.17 8.00
CA LEU A 5 -76.78 -34.21 6.99
C LEU A 5 -77.66 -32.95 7.09
N ILE A 6 -77.13 -31.72 6.96
CA ILE A 6 -77.86 -30.54 6.42
C ILE A 6 -76.90 -29.37 6.07
N MET A 7 -77.04 -28.94 4.81
CA MET A 7 -76.95 -27.60 4.17
C MET A 7 -75.70 -26.69 4.20
N LEU A 8 -75.32 -26.35 2.95
CA LEU A 8 -74.72 -25.13 2.40
C LEU A 8 -75.08 -23.82 3.12
N ILE A 9 -74.16 -22.85 3.09
CA ILE A 9 -74.36 -21.49 2.54
C ILE A 9 -73.02 -20.97 1.99
N VAL A 10 -73.10 -20.42 0.78
CA VAL A 10 -72.07 -19.66 0.06
C VAL A 10 -71.86 -18.29 0.72
N GLY A 11 -70.61 -17.87 0.88
CA GLY A 11 -70.25 -16.52 1.27
C GLY A 11 -68.86 -16.17 0.72
N VAL A 12 -68.82 -15.72 -0.54
CA VAL A 12 -67.65 -15.08 -1.13
C VAL A 12 -67.44 -13.75 -0.41
N PHE A 13 -66.35 -13.61 0.33
CA PHE A 13 -65.77 -12.31 0.65
C PHE A 13 -64.41 -12.22 -0.01
N LEU A 14 -64.38 -11.50 -1.13
CA LEU A 14 -63.15 -10.92 -1.67
C LEU A 14 -62.59 -9.95 -0.63
N TRP A 15 -61.57 -10.38 0.09
CA TRP A 15 -60.63 -9.46 0.70
C TRP A 15 -59.63 -9.07 -0.38
N VAL A 16 -59.81 -7.85 -0.89
CA VAL A 16 -58.78 -7.16 -1.66
C VAL A 16 -57.62 -6.94 -0.70
N GLY A 17 -56.64 -7.84 -0.76
CA GLY A 17 -55.36 -7.63 -0.10
C GLY A 17 -54.73 -6.40 -0.74
N VAL A 18 -54.67 -5.31 0.02
CA VAL A 18 -53.79 -4.18 -0.28
C VAL A 18 -52.38 -4.76 -0.46
N PRO A 19 -51.67 -4.49 -1.55
CA PRO A 19 -50.27 -4.87 -1.64
C PRO A 19 -49.55 -4.11 -0.54
N VAL A 20 -49.10 -4.84 0.48
CA VAL A 20 -48.02 -4.37 1.33
C VAL A 20 -46.87 -4.12 0.38
N HIS A 21 -46.62 -2.85 0.11
CA HIS A 21 -45.40 -2.43 -0.55
C HIS A 21 -44.27 -2.99 0.30
N ALA A 22 -43.55 -3.98 -0.23
CA ALA A 22 -42.22 -4.26 0.24
C ALA A 22 -41.49 -2.90 0.17
N GLN A 23 -41.17 -2.34 1.32
CA GLN A 23 -40.17 -1.28 1.34
C GLN A 23 -38.93 -1.87 0.66
N PRO A 24 -38.31 -1.17 -0.30
CA PRO A 24 -37.01 -1.58 -0.76
C PRO A 24 -36.13 -1.69 0.49
N GLN A 25 -35.49 -2.85 0.68
CA GLN A 25 -34.34 -2.93 1.57
C GLN A 25 -33.46 -1.76 1.17
N ALA A 26 -33.15 -0.89 2.13
CA ALA A 26 -32.14 0.13 1.91
C ALA A 26 -30.91 -0.64 1.43
N GLN A 27 -30.58 -0.46 0.14
CA GLN A 27 -29.21 -0.61 -0.32
C GLN A 27 -28.46 0.34 0.60
N ASP A 28 -27.73 -0.19 1.58
CA ASP A 28 -26.86 0.62 2.41
C ASP A 28 -25.92 1.32 1.45
N SER A 29 -26.19 2.60 1.20
CA SER A 29 -25.38 3.44 0.36
C SER A 29 -24.00 3.48 0.96
N ILE A 30 -22.99 3.18 0.14
CA ILE A 30 -21.59 3.50 0.41
C ILE A 30 -21.55 4.94 0.95
N PRO A 31 -20.85 5.25 2.04
CA PRO A 31 -20.61 6.63 2.41
C PRO A 31 -20.07 7.36 1.18
N PRO A 32 -20.60 8.52 0.78
CA PRO A 32 -20.38 9.12 -0.54
C PRO A 32 -18.90 9.38 -0.92
N ASP A 33 -17.97 9.24 0.03
CA ASP A 33 -16.55 9.58 -0.08
C ASP A 33 -15.58 8.43 0.30
N GLU A 34 -16.01 7.15 0.33
CA GLU A 34 -15.05 6.02 0.45
C GLU A 34 -14.41 5.73 -0.92
N PRO A 35 -13.07 5.78 -1.06
CA PRO A 35 -12.42 5.39 -2.30
C PRO A 35 -12.63 3.90 -2.58
N ASP A 36 -13.27 3.61 -3.71
CA ASP A 36 -13.39 2.28 -4.26
C ASP A 36 -12.05 1.90 -4.90
N THR A 37 -11.26 1.04 -4.24
CA THR A 37 -9.95 0.62 -4.75
C THR A 37 -10.07 -0.08 -6.11
N ALA A 38 -11.14 -0.84 -6.35
CA ALA A 38 -11.33 -1.51 -7.63
C ALA A 38 -11.59 -0.46 -8.72
N ALA A 39 -12.45 0.53 -8.46
CA ALA A 39 -12.67 1.63 -9.39
C ALA A 39 -11.40 2.45 -9.65
N PHE A 40 -10.60 2.72 -8.61
CA PHE A 40 -9.30 3.38 -8.75
C PHE A 40 -8.36 2.58 -9.66
N ILE A 41 -8.22 1.27 -9.43
CA ILE A 41 -7.35 0.43 -10.25
C ILE A 41 -7.83 0.38 -11.69
N HIS A 42 -9.14 0.22 -11.92
CA HIS A 42 -9.72 0.22 -13.27
C HIS A 42 -9.53 1.54 -14.02
N ALA A 43 -9.47 2.67 -13.30
CA ALA A 43 -9.28 3.98 -13.90
C ALA A 43 -7.83 4.31 -14.25
N ASN A 44 -6.87 3.65 -13.59
CA ASN A 44 -5.45 4.04 -13.62
C ASN A 44 -4.51 2.94 -14.18
N PHE A 45 -4.95 1.69 -14.26
CA PHE A 45 -4.11 0.59 -14.78
C PHE A 45 -4.85 -0.18 -15.89
N HIS A 46 -4.63 0.19 -17.15
CA HIS A 46 -5.26 -0.49 -18.28
C HIS A 46 -4.30 -1.51 -18.89
N LEU A 47 -4.41 -2.77 -18.48
CA LEU A 47 -3.59 -3.85 -19.03
C LEU A 47 -4.10 -4.32 -20.41
N GLN A 48 -3.20 -4.91 -21.20
CA GLN A 48 -3.54 -5.64 -22.42
C GLN A 48 -4.54 -6.78 -22.16
N THR A 49 -5.25 -7.23 -23.21
CA THR A 49 -6.10 -8.45 -23.13
C THR A 49 -5.41 -9.72 -23.64
N SER A 50 -4.27 -9.56 -24.31
CA SER A 50 -3.41 -10.64 -24.81
C SER A 50 -1.99 -10.14 -24.99
N TYR A 51 -1.00 -11.02 -24.84
CA TYR A 51 0.39 -10.66 -25.12
C TYR A 51 0.71 -10.61 -26.61
N HIS A 52 1.62 -9.71 -26.99
CA HIS A 52 2.08 -9.54 -28.36
C HIS A 52 3.05 -10.66 -28.78
N ALA A 53 4.11 -10.89 -27.99
CA ALA A 53 5.02 -12.02 -28.13
C ALA A 53 5.39 -12.62 -26.76
N VAL A 54 5.95 -13.84 -26.79
CA VAL A 54 6.53 -14.48 -25.60
C VAL A 54 8.03 -14.63 -25.79
N LEU A 55 8.77 -13.98 -24.91
CA LEU A 55 10.22 -14.10 -24.77
C LEU A 55 10.48 -15.02 -23.58
N CYS A 56 11.34 -16.02 -23.75
CA CYS A 56 11.64 -16.97 -22.69
C CYS A 56 13.10 -16.89 -22.25
N VAL A 57 13.32 -16.71 -20.95
CA VAL A 57 14.65 -16.77 -20.33
C VAL A 57 14.86 -18.18 -19.81
N ALA A 58 15.86 -18.88 -20.34
CA ALA A 58 16.20 -20.22 -19.89
C ALA A 58 16.80 -20.18 -18.47
N GLY A 59 16.46 -21.17 -17.65
CA GLY A 59 17.03 -21.36 -16.32
C GLY A 59 17.53 -22.80 -16.16
N ASP A 60 17.23 -23.43 -15.03
CA ASP A 60 17.47 -24.85 -14.79
C ASP A 60 16.66 -25.76 -15.73
N THR A 61 15.57 -25.21 -16.28
CA THR A 61 14.74 -25.87 -17.26
C THR A 61 14.75 -25.13 -18.59
N ALA A 62 14.70 -25.90 -19.68
CA ALA A 62 14.68 -25.35 -21.03
C ALA A 62 13.34 -24.69 -21.33
N CYS A 63 13.39 -23.61 -22.10
CA CYS A 63 12.21 -22.95 -22.62
C CYS A 63 11.30 -23.92 -23.38
N PRO A 64 9.99 -23.95 -23.07
CA PRO A 64 9.04 -24.75 -23.82
C PRO A 64 8.81 -24.16 -25.22
N THR A 65 8.17 -24.91 -26.11
CA THR A 65 7.79 -24.40 -27.44
C THR A 65 6.51 -23.57 -27.41
N GLU A 66 5.66 -23.81 -26.40
CA GLU A 66 4.38 -23.15 -26.19
C GLU A 66 4.13 -23.06 -24.68
N ILE A 67 3.46 -22.00 -24.25
CA ILE A 67 3.00 -21.82 -22.88
C ILE A 67 1.50 -21.52 -22.84
N THR A 68 0.90 -21.73 -21.67
CA THR A 68 -0.44 -21.25 -21.34
C THR A 68 -0.31 -20.16 -20.27
N ALA A 69 -0.60 -18.92 -20.62
CA ALA A 69 -0.47 -17.77 -19.72
C ALA A 69 -1.72 -16.89 -19.76
N ARG A 70 -1.84 -16.00 -18.78
CA ARG A 70 -2.97 -15.09 -18.62
C ARG A 70 -2.44 -13.71 -18.22
N VAL A 71 -3.02 -12.65 -18.77
CA VAL A 71 -2.82 -11.30 -18.25
C VAL A 71 -3.43 -11.20 -16.85
N PRO A 72 -2.67 -10.81 -15.81
CA PRO A 72 -3.15 -10.85 -14.44
C PRO A 72 -4.42 -10.03 -14.27
N CYS A 73 -5.31 -10.53 -13.40
CA CYS A 73 -6.46 -9.77 -12.96
C CYS A 73 -6.06 -8.94 -11.75
N LEU A 74 -6.08 -7.62 -11.90
CA LEU A 74 -5.72 -6.72 -10.81
C LEU A 74 -6.82 -6.68 -9.75
N THR A 75 -8.09 -6.83 -10.13
CA THR A 75 -9.26 -6.81 -9.23
C THR A 75 -10.07 -8.10 -9.32
N ALA A 76 -10.89 -8.39 -8.30
CA ALA A 76 -11.65 -9.64 -8.20
C ALA A 76 -12.79 -9.77 -9.24
N ASP A 77 -13.25 -8.65 -9.81
CA ASP A 77 -14.29 -8.60 -10.84
C ASP A 77 -13.76 -8.80 -12.27
N CYS A 78 -12.43 -8.89 -12.44
CA CYS A 78 -11.79 -9.22 -13.71
C CYS A 78 -11.99 -10.70 -14.10
N ASN A 79 -12.08 -10.95 -15.40
CA ASN A 79 -12.28 -12.30 -15.95
C ASN A 79 -11.38 -12.55 -17.18
N ASN A 80 -10.07 -12.36 -17.02
CA ASN A 80 -9.09 -12.70 -18.04
C ASN A 80 -8.95 -14.22 -18.15
N ALA A 81 -8.93 -14.74 -19.38
CA ALA A 81 -8.82 -16.17 -19.66
C ALA A 81 -7.39 -16.57 -20.01
N ASP A 82 -7.04 -17.81 -19.68
CA ASP A 82 -5.79 -18.43 -20.12
C ASP A 82 -5.76 -18.53 -21.65
N GLN A 83 -4.61 -18.22 -22.22
CA GLN A 83 -4.35 -18.27 -23.66
C GLN A 83 -3.06 -19.02 -23.92
N ASN A 84 -3.01 -19.73 -25.05
CA ASN A 84 -1.80 -20.41 -25.49
C ASN A 84 -0.98 -19.49 -26.37
N TYR A 85 0.32 -19.44 -26.10
CA TYR A 85 1.28 -18.62 -26.83
C TYR A 85 2.48 -19.46 -27.26
N PRO A 86 2.85 -19.46 -28.54
CA PRO A 86 4.15 -19.99 -28.95
C PRO A 86 5.26 -19.13 -28.35
N VAL A 87 6.35 -19.76 -27.91
CA VAL A 87 7.56 -19.03 -27.51
C VAL A 87 8.21 -18.45 -28.77
N SER A 88 8.27 -17.12 -28.86
CA SER A 88 8.77 -16.40 -30.03
C SER A 88 10.29 -16.41 -30.10
N GLN A 89 10.96 -16.27 -28.94
CA GLN A 89 12.41 -16.21 -28.84
C GLN A 89 12.88 -16.68 -27.46
N THR A 90 14.08 -17.24 -27.41
CA THR A 90 14.73 -17.69 -26.16
C THR A 90 16.00 -16.87 -25.89
N PHE A 91 16.29 -16.64 -24.61
CA PHE A 91 17.42 -15.85 -24.12
C PHE A 91 18.10 -16.58 -22.97
N ASP A 92 19.38 -16.28 -22.77
CA ASP A 92 20.18 -16.83 -21.67
C ASP A 92 20.08 -15.97 -20.40
N THR A 93 19.66 -14.70 -20.50
CA THR A 93 19.55 -13.77 -19.37
C THR A 93 18.27 -12.94 -19.43
N ILE A 94 17.82 -12.48 -18.26
CA ILE A 94 16.68 -11.55 -18.16
C ILE A 94 16.99 -10.24 -18.89
N GLN A 95 18.20 -9.71 -18.71
CA GLN A 95 18.64 -8.49 -19.42
C GLN A 95 18.48 -8.61 -20.94
N ALA A 96 18.97 -9.71 -21.55
CA ALA A 96 18.90 -9.86 -23.00
C ALA A 96 17.45 -9.99 -23.52
N ALA A 97 16.55 -10.59 -22.73
CA ALA A 97 15.13 -10.62 -23.06
C ALA A 97 14.48 -9.25 -22.90
N SER A 98 14.82 -8.50 -21.85
CA SER A 98 14.35 -7.13 -21.60
C SER A 98 14.77 -6.18 -22.73
N ASP A 99 16.03 -6.22 -23.15
CA ASP A 99 16.57 -5.39 -24.24
C ASP A 99 15.86 -5.65 -25.58
N ALA A 100 15.29 -6.85 -25.75
CA ALA A 100 14.59 -7.26 -26.97
C ALA A 100 13.06 -7.04 -26.89
N ALA A 101 12.52 -6.75 -25.71
CA ALA A 101 11.09 -6.68 -25.48
C ALA A 101 10.46 -5.46 -26.14
N GLN A 102 9.21 -5.63 -26.58
CA GLN A 102 8.35 -4.58 -27.09
C GLN A 102 7.12 -4.44 -26.19
N ALA A 103 6.46 -3.29 -26.26
CA ALA A 103 5.21 -3.06 -25.53
C ALA A 103 4.21 -4.20 -25.76
N GLY A 104 3.67 -4.75 -24.66
CA GLY A 104 2.73 -5.86 -24.66
C GLY A 104 3.36 -7.26 -24.68
N ASP A 105 4.69 -7.37 -24.68
CA ASP A 105 5.38 -8.66 -24.62
C ASP A 105 5.33 -9.27 -23.21
N LEU A 106 5.34 -10.61 -23.18
CA LEU A 106 5.52 -11.42 -21.97
C LEU A 106 6.94 -11.99 -21.96
N ILE A 107 7.69 -11.71 -20.90
CA ILE A 107 8.96 -12.33 -20.58
C ILE A 107 8.70 -13.39 -19.51
N ILE A 108 8.70 -14.67 -19.91
CA ILE A 108 8.68 -15.78 -18.94
C ILE A 108 10.11 -16.11 -18.51
N ILE A 109 10.30 -16.28 -17.21
CA ILE A 109 11.59 -16.63 -16.61
C ILE A 109 11.47 -18.04 -16.07
N MET A 110 12.22 -18.99 -16.63
CA MET A 110 12.12 -20.38 -16.23
C MET A 110 12.74 -20.63 -14.83
N PRO A 111 12.29 -21.66 -14.09
CA PRO A 111 12.82 -22.00 -12.76
C PRO A 111 14.34 -22.02 -12.71
N GLY A 112 14.90 -21.52 -11.62
CA GLY A 112 16.33 -21.39 -11.37
C GLY A 112 16.72 -20.06 -10.74
N HIS A 113 18.02 -19.86 -10.59
CA HIS A 113 18.63 -18.63 -10.09
C HIS A 113 19.09 -17.74 -11.24
N HIS A 114 18.77 -16.44 -11.16
CA HIS A 114 19.01 -15.49 -12.24
C HIS A 114 19.57 -14.18 -11.71
N ALA A 115 20.49 -13.60 -12.47
CA ALA A 115 20.78 -12.18 -12.37
C ALA A 115 19.57 -11.36 -12.82
N GLY A 116 19.37 -10.22 -12.19
CA GLY A 116 18.26 -9.32 -12.46
C GLY A 116 18.38 -8.50 -13.74
N VAL A 117 17.86 -7.28 -13.73
CA VAL A 117 17.75 -6.41 -14.92
C VAL A 117 18.01 -4.94 -14.56
N GLU A 118 18.69 -4.25 -15.46
CA GLU A 118 18.80 -2.78 -15.52
C GLU A 118 17.99 -2.32 -16.75
N VAL A 119 16.96 -1.51 -16.53
CA VAL A 119 16.11 -0.94 -17.57
C VAL A 119 16.27 0.57 -17.56
N ASP A 120 16.50 1.18 -18.73
CA ASP A 120 16.74 2.62 -18.87
C ASP A 120 15.96 3.20 -20.06
N SER A 121 15.15 4.23 -19.81
CA SER A 121 14.39 5.02 -20.80
C SER A 121 13.58 4.18 -21.82
N ILE A 122 13.06 3.03 -21.38
CA ILE A 122 12.18 2.17 -22.18
C ILE A 122 11.02 1.65 -21.33
N GLY A 123 9.92 1.30 -21.99
CA GLY A 123 8.75 0.78 -21.31
C GLY A 123 7.73 0.14 -22.24
N GLY A 124 6.67 -0.38 -21.61
CA GLY A 124 5.44 -0.69 -22.31
C GLY A 124 4.65 0.58 -22.64
N ASP A 125 3.40 0.39 -23.04
CA ASP A 125 2.44 1.46 -23.27
C ASP A 125 1.13 1.16 -22.52
N GLU A 126 0.25 2.16 -22.44
CA GLU A 126 -1.12 1.97 -21.97
C GLU A 126 -1.82 0.88 -22.79
N GLY A 127 -2.37 -0.12 -22.11
CA GLY A 127 -2.94 -1.31 -22.77
C GLY A 127 -1.92 -2.27 -23.38
N ALA A 128 -0.61 -2.09 -23.13
CA ALA A 128 0.48 -2.89 -23.67
C ALA A 128 1.73 -2.89 -22.76
N TYR A 129 1.57 -3.37 -21.53
CA TYR A 129 2.61 -3.50 -20.53
C TYR A 129 3.60 -4.62 -20.88
N ILE A 130 4.88 -4.45 -20.56
CA ILE A 130 5.86 -5.53 -20.59
C ILE A 130 5.73 -6.32 -19.28
N HIS A 131 5.57 -7.64 -19.37
CA HIS A 131 5.34 -8.49 -18.20
C HIS A 131 6.52 -9.44 -17.92
N PHE A 132 7.21 -9.27 -16.81
CA PHE A 132 8.12 -10.26 -16.24
C PHE A 132 7.35 -11.24 -15.37
N LEU A 133 7.31 -12.51 -15.78
CA LEU A 133 6.61 -13.58 -15.08
C LEU A 133 7.58 -14.71 -14.72
N GLY A 134 7.75 -14.96 -13.42
CA GLY A 134 8.38 -16.19 -12.94
C GLY A 134 7.52 -17.40 -13.30
N TRP A 135 8.10 -18.34 -14.06
CA TRP A 135 7.38 -19.49 -14.57
C TRP A 135 7.45 -20.68 -13.61
N GLY A 136 6.30 -21.24 -13.25
CA GLY A 136 6.21 -22.41 -12.35
C GLY A 136 5.58 -22.07 -11.01
N ASP A 137 5.82 -22.92 -10.01
CA ASP A 137 5.32 -22.72 -8.65
C ASP A 137 6.00 -21.50 -7.99
N PRO A 138 5.33 -20.79 -7.08
CA PRO A 138 5.97 -19.70 -6.32
C PRO A 138 7.27 -20.12 -5.65
N GLY A 139 8.29 -19.27 -5.74
CA GLY A 139 9.65 -19.53 -5.24
C GLY A 139 10.52 -20.40 -6.15
N SER A 140 10.02 -20.84 -7.31
CA SER A 140 10.82 -21.62 -8.26
C SER A 140 11.80 -20.76 -9.10
N VAL A 141 11.57 -19.45 -9.17
CA VAL A 141 12.41 -18.48 -9.87
C VAL A 141 12.93 -17.48 -8.85
N VAL A 142 14.25 -17.48 -8.66
CA VAL A 142 14.94 -16.64 -7.68
C VAL A 142 15.85 -15.65 -8.42
N ILE A 143 15.76 -14.39 -8.05
CA ILE A 143 16.65 -13.32 -8.48
C ILE A 143 17.61 -13.01 -7.33
N ASP A 144 18.89 -13.37 -7.49
CA ASP A 144 19.90 -13.37 -6.43
C ASP A 144 21.16 -12.56 -6.78
N ALA A 145 21.10 -11.77 -7.86
CA ALA A 145 22.18 -10.87 -8.26
C ALA A 145 21.64 -9.65 -9.05
N PRO A 146 22.35 -8.51 -9.04
CA PRO A 146 22.11 -7.43 -10.00
C PRO A 146 22.38 -7.90 -11.44
N ALA A 147 21.86 -7.15 -12.42
CA ALA A 147 22.05 -7.45 -13.85
C ALA A 147 23.52 -7.61 -14.26
N ASP A 148 24.41 -6.83 -13.65
CA ASP A 148 25.85 -6.92 -13.82
C ASP A 148 26.57 -6.67 -12.48
N PRO A 149 26.96 -7.73 -11.74
CA PRO A 149 27.65 -7.63 -10.46
C PRO A 149 29.02 -6.95 -10.52
N ASP A 150 29.62 -6.80 -11.70
CA ASP A 150 30.89 -6.10 -11.84
C ASP A 150 30.72 -4.56 -11.77
N LYS A 151 29.47 -4.06 -11.91
CA LYS A 151 29.16 -2.63 -11.77
C LYS A 151 28.77 -2.30 -10.34
N GLY A 152 29.70 -1.73 -9.56
CA GLY A 152 29.47 -1.41 -8.15
C GLY A 152 28.33 -0.40 -7.84
N TYR A 153 27.76 0.29 -8.84
CA TYR A 153 26.55 1.10 -8.64
C TYR A 153 25.26 0.28 -8.73
N LEU A 154 25.28 -0.86 -9.42
CA LEU A 154 24.15 -1.79 -9.53
C LEU A 154 24.06 -2.65 -8.29
N ARG A 155 23.38 -2.11 -7.28
CA ARG A 155 23.18 -2.74 -5.97
C ARG A 155 21.77 -3.28 -5.78
N HIS A 156 20.97 -3.22 -6.84
CA HIS A 156 19.58 -3.65 -6.88
C HIS A 156 19.44 -4.80 -7.88
N HIS A 157 18.53 -5.73 -7.62
CA HIS A 157 18.32 -6.85 -8.53
C HIS A 157 17.57 -6.39 -9.77
N PHE A 158 16.36 -5.89 -9.58
CA PHE A 158 15.59 -5.23 -10.63
C PHE A 158 15.69 -3.72 -10.46
N TYR A 159 16.36 -3.05 -11.40
CA TYR A 159 16.61 -1.62 -11.38
C TYR A 159 16.03 -0.95 -12.62
N PHE A 160 15.05 -0.08 -12.42
CA PHE A 160 14.34 0.62 -13.49
C PHE A 160 14.58 2.12 -13.36
N VAL A 161 15.08 2.72 -14.44
CA VAL A 161 15.38 4.15 -14.58
C VAL A 161 14.55 4.70 -15.74
N ASP A 162 13.76 5.74 -15.49
CA ASP A 162 12.86 6.35 -16.50
C ASP A 162 12.06 5.30 -17.28
N ALA A 163 11.46 4.36 -16.54
CA ALA A 163 10.78 3.22 -17.12
C ALA A 163 9.30 3.25 -16.75
N HIS A 164 8.48 2.66 -17.61
CA HIS A 164 7.04 2.68 -17.39
C HIS A 164 6.29 1.49 -17.98
N HIS A 165 5.10 1.23 -17.44
CA HIS A 165 4.18 0.19 -17.90
C HIS A 165 4.79 -1.22 -17.85
N TYR A 166 5.20 -1.62 -16.64
CA TYR A 166 5.73 -2.96 -16.35
C TYR A 166 4.87 -3.72 -15.36
N ILE A 167 4.81 -5.04 -15.56
CA ILE A 167 4.27 -6.00 -14.59
C ILE A 167 5.42 -6.90 -14.14
N ILE A 168 5.56 -7.09 -12.83
CA ILE A 168 6.52 -8.01 -12.19
C ILE A 168 5.69 -8.99 -11.37
N GLN A 169 5.73 -10.28 -11.73
CA GLN A 169 4.90 -11.30 -11.10
C GLN A 169 5.62 -12.60 -10.79
N ASN A 170 5.33 -13.20 -9.64
CA ASN A 170 5.74 -14.57 -9.27
C ASN A 170 7.26 -14.77 -9.23
N LEU A 171 7.99 -13.78 -8.72
CA LEU A 171 9.45 -13.81 -8.56
C LEU A 171 9.84 -13.73 -7.09
N ALA A 172 10.85 -14.51 -6.70
CA ALA A 172 11.55 -14.33 -5.44
C ALA A 172 12.80 -13.47 -5.65
N PHE A 173 13.05 -12.50 -4.77
CA PHE A 173 14.25 -11.68 -4.72
C PHE A 173 14.94 -11.92 -3.38
N GLU A 174 16.20 -12.36 -3.42
CA GLU A 174 16.92 -12.79 -2.21
C GLU A 174 18.28 -12.10 -2.13
N GLY A 175 18.56 -11.39 -1.04
CA GLY A 175 19.94 -11.01 -0.74
C GLY A 175 20.52 -9.86 -1.59
N ALA A 176 19.70 -8.94 -2.07
CA ALA A 176 20.20 -7.76 -2.77
C ALA A 176 21.03 -6.87 -1.84
N GLU A 177 22.14 -6.29 -2.32
CA GLU A 177 22.95 -5.36 -1.51
C GLU A 177 22.12 -4.16 -1.02
N ARG A 178 21.16 -3.69 -1.81
CA ARG A 178 20.17 -2.68 -1.39
C ARG A 178 18.74 -3.16 -1.52
N ALA A 179 18.21 -3.18 -2.75
CA ALA A 179 16.81 -3.49 -2.99
C ALA A 179 16.60 -4.67 -3.92
N GLY A 180 15.64 -5.53 -3.61
CA GLY A 180 15.15 -6.51 -4.58
C GLY A 180 14.59 -5.82 -5.82
N ILE A 181 13.76 -4.79 -5.63
CA ILE A 181 13.14 -4.02 -6.72
C ILE A 181 13.35 -2.52 -6.46
N PHE A 182 13.80 -1.78 -7.49
CA PHE A 182 13.95 -0.33 -7.42
C PHE A 182 13.44 0.37 -8.68
N PHE A 183 12.52 1.33 -8.49
CA PHE A 183 12.02 2.22 -9.54
C PHE A 183 12.51 3.66 -9.31
N THR A 184 13.05 4.31 -10.33
CA THR A 184 13.48 5.70 -10.23
C THR A 184 13.22 6.45 -11.53
N GLY A 185 12.81 7.71 -11.44
CA GLY A 185 12.90 8.62 -12.59
C GLY A 185 14.33 9.06 -12.87
N TYR A 186 15.12 9.25 -11.80
CA TYR A 186 16.39 9.98 -11.82
C TYR A 186 16.28 11.32 -12.56
N PHE A 187 15.27 12.10 -12.17
CA PHE A 187 14.78 13.28 -12.89
C PHE A 187 15.87 14.29 -13.22
N GLU A 188 16.81 14.52 -12.30
CA GLU A 188 17.95 15.43 -12.50
C GLU A 188 18.78 15.09 -13.76
N ALA A 189 18.76 13.84 -14.21
CA ALA A 189 19.46 13.39 -15.41
C ALA A 189 18.53 13.10 -16.60
N THR A 190 17.33 12.60 -16.35
CA THR A 190 16.42 12.10 -17.40
C THR A 190 15.36 13.13 -17.82
N GLY A 191 14.99 14.04 -16.93
CA GLY A 191 13.86 14.94 -17.10
C GLY A 191 12.49 14.25 -17.06
N HIS A 192 12.44 12.99 -16.61
CA HIS A 192 11.23 12.18 -16.53
C HIS A 192 11.14 11.43 -15.20
N PHE A 193 9.93 10.97 -14.89
CA PHE A 193 9.64 10.15 -13.72
C PHE A 193 9.14 8.78 -14.15
N SER A 194 9.56 7.74 -13.42
CA SER A 194 9.06 6.39 -13.62
C SER A 194 7.57 6.32 -13.24
N HIS A 195 6.77 5.55 -13.97
CA HIS A 195 5.35 5.41 -13.64
C HIS A 195 4.68 4.12 -14.17
N HIS A 196 3.52 3.78 -13.62
CA HIS A 196 2.70 2.62 -14.06
C HIS A 196 3.42 1.28 -13.88
N PHE A 197 3.69 0.94 -12.62
CA PHE A 197 4.26 -0.36 -12.23
C PHE A 197 3.24 -1.22 -11.49
N VAL A 198 3.24 -2.50 -11.80
CA VAL A 198 2.40 -3.50 -11.15
C VAL A 198 3.30 -4.62 -10.60
N VAL A 199 3.29 -4.81 -9.28
CA VAL A 199 4.06 -5.84 -8.57
C VAL A 199 3.07 -6.77 -7.87
N LEU A 200 3.09 -8.05 -8.28
CA LEU A 200 2.11 -9.07 -7.89
C LEU A 200 2.81 -10.34 -7.44
N ASP A 201 2.32 -10.99 -6.40
CA ASP A 201 2.79 -12.33 -6.01
C ASP A 201 4.34 -12.41 -5.95
N VAL A 202 4.99 -11.43 -5.33
CA VAL A 202 6.45 -11.38 -5.19
C VAL A 202 6.85 -11.74 -3.77
N TYR A 203 8.03 -12.36 -3.60
CA TYR A 203 8.68 -12.52 -2.30
C TYR A 203 10.05 -11.83 -2.34
N SER A 204 10.20 -10.69 -1.68
CA SER A 204 11.48 -9.96 -1.61
C SER A 204 11.98 -9.98 -0.17
N HIS A 205 13.12 -10.63 0.06
CA HIS A 205 13.59 -10.94 1.41
C HIS A 205 15.10 -10.87 1.59
N ASP A 206 15.50 -10.67 2.85
CA ASP A 206 16.90 -10.66 3.31
C ASP A 206 17.77 -9.69 2.50
N ASN A 207 17.19 -8.56 2.08
CA ASN A 207 17.90 -7.52 1.33
C ASN A 207 18.60 -6.55 2.28
N GLY A 208 19.70 -5.94 1.84
CA GLY A 208 20.47 -5.01 2.67
C GLY A 208 19.65 -3.81 3.15
N SER A 209 18.88 -3.15 2.27
CA SER A 209 18.10 -1.97 2.66
C SER A 209 16.60 -2.15 2.51
N TRP A 210 16.11 -2.66 1.37
CA TRP A 210 14.68 -2.64 1.05
C TRP A 210 14.19 -3.88 0.30
N GLY A 211 12.94 -4.26 0.52
CA GLY A 211 12.25 -5.22 -0.34
C GLY A 211 11.89 -4.61 -1.69
N LEU A 212 11.24 -3.43 -1.66
CA LEU A 212 10.95 -2.58 -2.81
C LEU A 212 11.22 -1.12 -2.45
N HIS A 213 11.91 -0.40 -3.34
CA HIS A 213 12.17 1.03 -3.20
C HIS A 213 11.67 1.78 -4.43
N THR A 214 11.27 3.04 -4.27
CA THR A 214 11.00 3.97 -5.36
C THR A 214 11.62 5.31 -5.07
N THR A 215 11.95 6.09 -6.10
CA THR A 215 12.19 7.54 -5.96
C THR A 215 11.34 8.28 -6.97
N ALA A 216 10.43 9.12 -6.49
CA ALA A 216 9.56 9.95 -7.31
C ALA A 216 8.86 9.16 -8.43
N THR A 217 8.03 8.20 -8.05
CA THR A 217 7.40 7.25 -9.00
C THR A 217 5.89 7.19 -8.75
N ASN A 218 5.12 7.41 -9.81
CA ASN A 218 3.66 7.50 -9.73
C ASN A 218 2.97 6.25 -10.30
N TYR A 219 1.72 6.04 -9.94
CA TYR A 219 0.90 4.93 -10.45
C TYR A 219 1.54 3.56 -10.19
N ILE A 220 1.56 3.16 -8.92
CA ILE A 220 2.16 1.90 -8.49
C ILE A 220 1.10 1.04 -7.82
N LEU A 221 0.96 -0.21 -8.26
CA LEU A 221 0.17 -1.23 -7.58
C LEU A 221 1.09 -2.31 -7.03
N ILE A 222 1.11 -2.49 -5.71
CA ILE A 222 1.84 -3.55 -5.01
C ILE A 222 0.82 -4.41 -4.27
N GLN A 223 0.65 -5.66 -4.70
CA GLN A 223 -0.30 -6.55 -4.03
C GLN A 223 0.11 -8.00 -3.94
N ASP A 224 -0.52 -8.69 -2.98
CA ASP A 224 -0.42 -10.14 -2.80
C ASP A 224 1.02 -10.64 -2.61
N SER A 225 1.89 -9.81 -2.04
CA SER A 225 3.34 -10.02 -1.97
C SER A 225 3.88 -10.06 -0.54
N PHE A 226 5.10 -10.56 -0.38
CA PHE A 226 5.83 -10.70 0.87
C PHE A 226 7.11 -9.84 0.83
N PHE A 227 7.30 -8.99 1.84
CA PHE A 227 8.48 -8.13 1.98
C PHE A 227 9.05 -8.29 3.38
N THR A 228 10.20 -8.97 3.50
CA THR A 228 10.68 -9.41 4.80
C THR A 228 12.17 -9.19 5.03
N ASN A 229 12.53 -9.07 6.30
CA ASN A 229 13.93 -9.11 6.77
C ASN A 229 14.87 -8.13 6.04
N SER A 230 14.41 -6.96 5.63
CA SER A 230 15.31 -5.88 5.21
C SER A 230 16.26 -5.53 6.37
N GLU A 231 17.56 -5.62 6.14
CA GLU A 231 18.57 -5.56 7.21
C GLU A 231 18.73 -4.15 7.80
N GLU A 232 18.71 -3.11 6.97
CA GLU A 232 18.95 -1.73 7.41
C GLU A 232 17.65 -0.94 7.58
N GLU A 233 16.68 -1.11 6.68
CA GLU A 233 15.52 -0.22 6.59
C GLU A 233 14.19 -0.97 6.37
N HIS A 234 13.46 -0.62 5.31
CA HIS A 234 12.01 -0.83 5.18
C HIS A 234 11.66 -2.06 4.34
N GLY A 235 10.45 -2.59 4.51
CA GLY A 235 9.91 -3.59 3.58
C GLY A 235 9.60 -2.97 2.22
N ILE A 236 8.66 -2.01 2.21
CA ILE A 236 8.32 -1.19 1.05
C ILE A 236 8.67 0.27 1.38
N TYR A 237 9.44 0.91 0.50
CA TYR A 237 9.80 2.31 0.62
C TYR A 237 9.42 3.10 -0.63
N ILE A 238 8.38 3.93 -0.52
CA ILE A 238 8.02 4.94 -1.51
C ILE A 238 8.74 6.24 -1.15
N SER A 239 9.92 6.49 -1.72
CA SER A 239 10.73 7.71 -1.46
C SER A 239 10.44 8.80 -2.49
N GLY A 240 10.62 10.07 -2.09
CA GLY A 240 10.22 11.22 -2.90
C GLY A 240 8.70 11.29 -3.03
N SER A 241 8.19 12.25 -3.81
CA SER A 241 6.73 12.29 -4.07
C SER A 241 6.31 11.10 -4.94
N GLY A 242 5.42 10.25 -4.44
CA GLY A 242 4.81 9.18 -5.23
C GLY A 242 3.30 9.24 -5.12
N ASP A 243 2.63 9.56 -6.23
CA ASP A 243 1.18 9.68 -6.29
C ASP A 243 0.52 8.42 -6.84
N ASN A 244 -0.75 8.24 -6.49
CA ASN A 244 -1.59 7.19 -7.05
C ASN A 244 -1.04 5.78 -6.76
N VAL A 245 -0.65 5.55 -5.51
CA VAL A 245 -0.02 4.30 -5.03
C VAL A 245 -1.03 3.43 -4.30
N VAL A 246 -1.08 2.14 -4.62
CA VAL A 246 -1.91 1.14 -3.93
C VAL A 246 -1.02 0.02 -3.38
N ILE A 247 -1.00 -0.13 -2.05
CA ILE A 247 -0.28 -1.18 -1.34
C ILE A 247 -1.31 -2.05 -0.62
N ARG A 248 -1.57 -3.27 -1.13
CA ARG A 248 -2.63 -4.10 -0.56
C ARG A 248 -2.39 -5.59 -0.50
N ARG A 249 -2.94 -6.25 0.53
CA ARG A 249 -2.85 -7.72 0.71
C ARG A 249 -1.41 -8.24 0.76
N ASN A 250 -0.49 -7.42 1.25
CA ASN A 250 0.89 -7.81 1.44
C ASN A 250 1.14 -8.26 2.88
N VAL A 251 2.20 -9.05 3.08
CA VAL A 251 2.75 -9.37 4.39
C VAL A 251 4.12 -8.72 4.51
N LEU A 252 4.26 -7.81 5.47
CA LEU A 252 5.49 -7.10 5.76
C LEU A 252 5.98 -7.50 7.14
N GLN A 253 7.06 -8.29 7.18
CA GLN A 253 7.50 -8.98 8.39
C GLN A 253 9.00 -8.85 8.65
N GLY A 254 9.39 -8.50 9.87
CA GLY A 254 10.80 -8.59 10.28
C GLY A 254 11.73 -7.53 9.70
N ASN A 255 11.22 -6.45 9.11
CA ASN A 255 12.07 -5.39 8.55
C ASN A 255 12.63 -4.49 9.67
N THR A 256 13.91 -4.15 9.61
CA THR A 256 14.60 -3.41 10.67
C THR A 256 13.96 -2.05 10.96
N ALA A 257 13.47 -1.32 9.95
CA ALA A 257 12.70 -0.09 10.12
C ALA A 257 11.20 -0.34 9.87
N ALA A 258 10.53 0.51 9.07
CA ALA A 258 9.10 0.37 8.83
C ALA A 258 8.74 -0.85 7.96
N GLY A 259 7.54 -1.40 8.15
CA GLY A 259 6.95 -2.28 7.14
C GLY A 259 6.74 -1.51 5.85
N VAL A 260 5.96 -0.42 5.92
CA VAL A 260 5.76 0.51 4.81
C VAL A 260 6.25 1.90 5.21
N GLN A 261 7.07 2.50 4.37
CA GLN A 261 7.45 3.91 4.42
C GLN A 261 6.94 4.61 3.15
N VAL A 262 6.18 5.70 3.31
CA VAL A 262 5.95 6.69 2.26
C VAL A 262 6.62 7.97 2.74
N ASN A 263 7.66 8.42 2.03
CA ASN A 263 8.48 9.56 2.43
C ASN A 263 8.56 10.59 1.30
N ALA A 264 7.45 11.31 1.12
CA ALA A 264 7.44 12.46 0.24
C ALA A 264 8.22 13.59 0.93
N ASP A 265 9.32 13.99 0.28
CA ASP A 265 10.27 14.96 0.79
C ASP A 265 10.31 16.20 -0.12
N PRO A 266 9.79 17.35 0.36
CA PRO A 266 9.82 18.60 -0.40
C PRO A 266 11.22 19.16 -0.65
N LEU A 267 12.21 18.81 0.19
CA LEU A 267 13.60 19.20 -0.03
C LEU A 267 14.15 18.48 -1.27
N SER A 268 14.07 17.15 -1.29
CA SER A 268 14.49 16.35 -2.44
C SER A 268 13.76 16.76 -3.72
N ALA A 269 12.45 17.02 -3.65
CA ALA A 269 11.66 17.51 -4.78
C ALA A 269 12.21 18.82 -5.37
N GLY A 270 12.51 19.80 -4.51
CA GLY A 270 13.07 21.08 -4.94
C GLY A 270 14.48 20.93 -5.54
N LEU A 271 15.33 20.09 -4.93
CA LEU A 271 16.69 19.85 -5.41
C LEU A 271 16.72 19.13 -6.77
N ASN A 272 15.86 18.13 -6.99
CA ASN A 272 15.76 17.41 -8.26
C ASN A 272 15.48 18.38 -9.43
N VAL A 273 14.51 19.29 -9.24
CA VAL A 273 14.16 20.29 -10.27
C VAL A 273 15.26 21.34 -10.43
N PHE A 274 15.89 21.76 -9.34
CA PHE A 274 17.01 22.70 -9.37
C PHE A 274 18.18 22.16 -10.20
N TYR A 275 18.61 20.92 -9.97
CA TYR A 275 19.70 20.32 -10.73
C TYR A 275 19.33 20.13 -12.19
N TRP A 276 18.09 19.72 -12.49
CA TRP A 276 17.60 19.66 -13.86
C TRP A 276 17.69 21.03 -14.56
N LEU A 277 17.22 22.11 -13.91
CA LEU A 277 17.32 23.47 -14.46
C LEU A 277 18.78 23.88 -14.71
N GLN A 278 19.64 23.65 -13.72
CA GLN A 278 21.05 24.00 -13.81
C GLN A 278 21.74 23.31 -14.99
N GLU A 279 21.49 22.01 -15.18
CA GLU A 279 22.12 21.22 -16.25
C GLU A 279 21.50 21.50 -17.63
N THR A 280 20.19 21.75 -17.70
CA THR A 280 19.49 21.87 -18.99
C THR A 280 19.39 23.29 -19.53
N THR A 281 19.18 24.29 -18.67
CA THR A 281 19.00 25.69 -19.08
C THR A 281 20.19 26.55 -18.69
N GLY A 282 20.91 26.19 -17.62
CA GLY A 282 21.94 27.03 -17.00
C GLY A 282 21.37 28.28 -16.30
N ASP A 283 20.05 28.35 -16.13
CA ASP A 283 19.33 29.46 -15.51
C ASP A 283 18.37 28.92 -14.43
N THR A 284 18.76 29.14 -13.17
CA THR A 284 18.01 28.76 -11.96
C THR A 284 17.20 29.93 -11.40
N CYS A 285 16.98 30.99 -12.18
CA CYS A 285 16.21 32.18 -11.79
C CYS A 285 16.70 32.83 -10.48
N ASP A 286 18.03 32.93 -10.32
CA ASP A 286 18.72 33.44 -9.12
C ASP A 286 18.53 32.59 -7.84
N VAL A 287 17.98 31.37 -7.94
CA VAL A 287 17.94 30.41 -6.83
C VAL A 287 19.25 29.62 -6.76
N SER A 288 19.74 29.36 -5.55
CA SER A 288 20.90 28.51 -5.27
C SER A 288 20.50 27.25 -4.52
N GLU A 289 21.32 26.19 -4.62
CA GLU A 289 21.18 24.97 -3.82
C GLU A 289 21.08 25.28 -2.31
N GLU A 290 21.95 26.16 -1.79
CA GLU A 290 21.92 26.63 -0.40
C GLU A 290 20.59 27.29 -0.06
N ALA A 291 19.94 28.00 -0.99
CA ALA A 291 18.64 28.62 -0.72
C ALA A 291 17.51 27.59 -0.55
N ILE A 292 17.63 26.41 -1.17
CA ILE A 292 16.63 25.33 -1.10
C ILE A 292 16.84 24.49 0.17
N ASP A 293 18.09 24.09 0.42
CA ASP A 293 18.53 23.22 1.51
C ASP A 293 18.75 24.03 2.82
N SER A 294 20.01 24.27 3.21
CA SER A 294 20.36 24.79 4.54
C SER A 294 20.00 26.26 4.80
N GLY A 295 19.78 27.05 3.75
CA GLY A 295 19.45 28.47 3.82
C GLY A 295 17.94 28.75 3.86
N GLY A 296 17.11 27.81 3.40
CA GLY A 296 15.64 27.85 3.48
C GLY A 296 14.95 29.08 2.87
N SER A 297 15.66 29.89 2.08
CA SER A 297 15.15 31.14 1.50
C SER A 297 14.37 30.96 0.19
N ALA A 298 14.43 29.78 -0.42
CA ALA A 298 13.63 29.39 -1.57
C ALA A 298 12.72 28.21 -1.23
N THR A 299 11.46 28.28 -1.68
CA THR A 299 10.49 27.18 -1.53
C THR A 299 10.41 26.34 -2.80
N TRP A 300 9.71 25.21 -2.73
CA TRP A 300 9.42 24.40 -3.92
C TRP A 300 8.67 25.23 -4.98
N GLU A 301 7.74 26.11 -4.57
CA GLU A 301 6.99 26.97 -5.50
C GLU A 301 7.89 27.96 -6.24
N ASP A 302 8.94 28.48 -5.61
CA ASP A 302 9.92 29.35 -6.27
C ASP A 302 10.65 28.60 -7.40
N ILE A 303 11.05 27.35 -7.13
CA ILE A 303 11.69 26.47 -8.11
C ILE A 303 10.73 26.10 -9.23
N LYS A 304 9.48 25.74 -8.91
CA LYS A 304 8.45 25.43 -9.91
C LYS A 304 8.16 26.62 -10.81
N ALA A 305 8.05 27.83 -10.25
CA ALA A 305 7.86 29.05 -11.02
C ALA A 305 9.02 29.33 -11.96
N CYS A 306 10.26 29.01 -11.54
CA CYS A 306 11.41 29.06 -12.43
C CYS A 306 11.25 28.07 -13.58
N TYR A 307 10.98 26.79 -13.29
CA TYR A 307 10.76 25.75 -14.30
C TYR A 307 9.73 26.17 -15.36
N ASP A 308 8.58 26.67 -14.93
CA ASP A 308 7.48 27.09 -15.82
C ASP A 308 7.87 28.29 -16.71
N SER A 309 8.79 29.13 -16.25
CA SER A 309 9.26 30.29 -17.02
C SER A 309 10.24 29.92 -18.15
N GLN A 310 10.86 28.74 -18.08
CA GLN A 310 11.91 28.29 -19.00
C GLN A 310 11.35 27.62 -20.27
N GLY A 311 10.04 27.39 -20.36
CA GLY A 311 9.41 26.73 -21.51
C GLY A 311 9.76 25.24 -21.63
N LEU A 312 10.07 24.60 -20.50
CA LEU A 312 10.31 23.16 -20.37
C LEU A 312 9.01 22.35 -20.51
N PRO A 313 9.09 21.03 -20.73
CA PRO A 313 7.89 20.18 -20.84
C PRO A 313 6.98 20.28 -19.62
N ASP A 314 5.68 20.39 -19.85
CA ASP A 314 4.68 20.28 -18.78
C ASP A 314 4.49 18.81 -18.43
N LEU A 315 4.97 18.40 -17.25
CA LEU A 315 4.87 17.02 -16.77
C LEU A 315 3.51 16.74 -16.11
N GLY A 316 2.66 17.75 -15.95
CA GLY A 316 1.35 17.61 -15.34
C GLY A 316 1.42 16.94 -13.96
N GLU A 317 0.61 15.90 -13.78
CA GLU A 317 0.52 15.10 -12.55
C GLU A 317 1.72 14.20 -12.27
N PHE A 318 2.69 14.12 -13.19
CA PHE A 318 3.95 13.39 -12.94
C PHE A 318 5.01 14.26 -12.27
N PHE A 319 4.76 15.56 -12.12
CA PHE A 319 5.74 16.48 -11.56
C PHE A 319 5.85 16.30 -10.04
N GLU A 320 7.05 16.04 -9.54
CA GLU A 320 7.32 15.87 -8.11
C GLU A 320 7.14 17.19 -7.33
N ASP A 321 6.26 17.17 -6.32
CA ASP A 321 5.88 18.33 -5.51
C ASP A 321 6.20 18.21 -4.01
N GLY A 322 6.85 17.11 -3.61
CA GLY A 322 7.15 16.84 -2.21
C GLY A 322 5.96 16.35 -1.39
N ILE A 323 4.85 16.00 -2.04
CA ILE A 323 3.64 15.45 -1.45
C ILE A 323 3.37 14.08 -2.09
N SER A 324 2.74 13.17 -1.34
CA SER A 324 2.19 11.94 -1.90
C SER A 324 0.68 11.94 -1.76
N GLU A 325 -0.04 11.96 -2.88
CA GLU A 325 -1.50 11.98 -2.95
C GLU A 325 -2.10 10.66 -3.43
N ASN A 326 -3.36 10.42 -3.05
CA ASN A 326 -4.14 9.25 -3.47
C ASN A 326 -3.46 7.91 -3.15
N VAL A 327 -2.80 7.83 -1.99
CA VAL A 327 -2.19 6.60 -1.48
C VAL A 327 -3.26 5.75 -0.79
N ILE A 328 -3.38 4.49 -1.21
CA ILE A 328 -4.26 3.49 -0.59
C ILE A 328 -3.40 2.39 0.01
N ILE A 329 -3.38 2.29 1.34
CA ILE A 329 -2.72 1.20 2.07
C ILE A 329 -3.80 0.36 2.75
N GLU A 330 -4.09 -0.81 2.20
CA GLU A 330 -5.19 -1.63 2.69
C GLU A 330 -4.95 -3.12 2.80
N GLN A 331 -5.63 -3.78 3.74
CA GLN A 331 -5.64 -5.24 3.83
C GLN A 331 -4.23 -5.86 4.00
N ASN A 332 -3.25 -5.13 4.51
CA ASN A 332 -1.91 -5.65 4.75
C ASN A 332 -1.79 -6.27 6.15
N ILE A 333 -0.86 -7.21 6.28
CA ILE A 333 -0.38 -7.72 7.55
C ILE A 333 1.02 -7.15 7.80
N ILE A 334 1.21 -6.45 8.91
CA ILE A 334 2.44 -5.72 9.22
C ILE A 334 2.90 -6.11 10.63
N THR A 335 3.97 -6.89 10.73
CA THR A 335 4.36 -7.49 12.02
C THR A 335 5.85 -7.64 12.22
N GLY A 336 6.33 -7.49 13.46
CA GLY A 336 7.75 -7.68 13.78
C GLY A 336 8.70 -6.69 13.11
N ASN A 337 8.22 -5.52 12.67
CA ASN A 337 9.06 -4.49 12.09
C ASN A 337 9.43 -3.42 13.14
N GLY A 338 10.46 -2.63 12.87
CA GLY A 338 10.68 -1.35 13.54
C GLY A 338 11.71 -1.35 14.65
N GLU A 339 12.63 -2.32 14.71
CA GLU A 339 13.75 -2.35 15.68
C GLU A 339 14.55 -1.02 15.66
N ALA A 340 14.78 -0.45 14.47
CA ALA A 340 15.43 0.85 14.26
C ALA A 340 14.51 2.07 14.51
N GLY A 341 13.27 1.87 14.93
CA GLY A 341 12.35 2.91 15.37
C GLY A 341 11.29 3.36 14.36
N GLY A 342 11.27 2.80 13.14
CA GLY A 342 10.22 3.04 12.15
C GLY A 342 8.87 2.43 12.55
N ALA A 343 7.76 3.13 12.29
CA ALA A 343 6.43 2.60 12.56
C ALA A 343 6.07 1.43 11.62
N GLY A 344 5.03 0.65 11.95
CA GLY A 344 4.50 -0.35 11.01
C GLY A 344 4.17 0.27 9.64
N ILE A 345 3.47 1.41 9.66
CA ILE A 345 3.22 2.28 8.51
C ILE A 345 3.72 3.69 8.86
N ASN A 346 4.67 4.22 8.10
CA ASN A 346 5.27 5.52 8.33
C ASN A 346 5.04 6.45 7.13
N LEU A 347 4.44 7.62 7.37
CA LEU A 347 3.95 8.52 6.32
C LEU A 347 4.49 9.93 6.52
N ALA A 348 5.33 10.41 5.60
CA ALA A 348 5.73 11.81 5.51
C ALA A 348 5.04 12.48 4.31
N SER A 349 4.44 13.63 4.56
CA SER A 349 3.82 14.51 3.55
C SER A 349 2.73 13.84 2.69
N VAL A 350 2.01 12.87 3.26
CA VAL A 350 0.93 12.15 2.58
C VAL A 350 -0.41 12.88 2.69
N ARG A 351 -1.17 12.97 1.58
CA ARG A 351 -2.46 13.66 1.51
C ARG A 351 -3.55 12.90 0.79
N ASN A 352 -4.81 13.26 1.06
CA ASN A 352 -5.96 12.78 0.30
C ASN A 352 -5.96 11.24 0.16
N SER A 353 -5.61 10.54 1.25
CA SER A 353 -5.18 9.14 1.24
C SER A 353 -5.97 8.29 2.23
N VAL A 354 -5.95 6.97 2.03
CA VAL A 354 -6.72 6.01 2.83
C VAL A 354 -5.86 4.86 3.33
N ILE A 355 -5.85 4.70 4.64
CA ILE A 355 -5.14 3.63 5.35
C ILE A 355 -6.19 2.78 6.07
N ARG A 356 -6.52 1.59 5.55
CA ARG A 356 -7.67 0.83 6.07
C ARG A 356 -7.50 -0.68 6.14
N ASN A 357 -8.23 -1.31 7.05
CA ASN A 357 -8.31 -2.77 7.15
C ASN A 357 -6.95 -3.46 7.29
N ASN A 358 -5.91 -2.78 7.81
CA ASN A 358 -4.61 -3.40 8.04
C ASN A 358 -4.58 -4.04 9.44
N LEU A 359 -3.92 -5.21 9.55
CA LEU A 359 -3.55 -5.79 10.83
C LEU A 359 -2.07 -5.47 11.11
N ILE A 360 -1.84 -4.65 12.12
CA ILE A 360 -0.53 -4.13 12.50
C ILE A 360 -0.23 -4.61 13.91
N TYR A 361 0.66 -5.59 14.09
CA TYR A 361 0.87 -6.18 15.41
C TYR A 361 2.29 -6.62 15.71
N GLY A 362 2.69 -6.53 16.96
CA GLY A 362 4.03 -6.98 17.41
C GLY A 362 5.18 -6.24 16.72
N ASN A 363 4.97 -4.99 16.31
CA ASN A 363 6.04 -4.11 15.82
C ASN A 363 6.69 -3.40 17.03
N ASP A 364 7.97 -3.03 16.92
CA ASP A 364 8.75 -2.51 18.06
C ASP A 364 8.52 -1.02 18.34
N ALA A 365 7.91 -0.29 17.40
CA ALA A 365 7.71 1.15 17.48
C ALA A 365 6.21 1.57 17.51
N ALA A 366 5.82 2.50 16.63
CA ALA A 366 4.44 2.95 16.47
C ALA A 366 3.69 2.10 15.43
N ALA A 367 2.36 2.17 15.40
CA ALA A 367 1.59 1.46 14.37
C ALA A 367 1.47 2.29 13.09
N ILE A 368 0.95 3.52 13.19
CA ILE A 368 0.81 4.45 12.06
C ILE A 368 1.31 5.84 12.49
N THR A 369 2.24 6.41 11.73
CA THR A 369 2.78 7.75 11.94
C THR A 369 2.52 8.65 10.72
N CYS A 370 2.17 9.92 10.96
CA CYS A 370 2.00 10.97 9.95
C CYS A 370 2.79 12.23 10.35
N TRP A 371 3.65 12.73 9.47
CA TRP A 371 4.60 13.83 9.68
C TRP A 371 5.03 14.45 8.33
N ASP A 372 6.10 15.26 8.27
CA ASP A 372 6.49 16.05 7.09
C ASP A 372 8.01 16.25 6.90
N ASP A 373 8.84 15.35 7.44
CA ASP A 373 10.30 15.53 7.48
C ASP A 373 10.79 16.77 8.24
N ALA A 374 9.97 17.29 9.17
CA ALA A 374 10.27 18.47 9.97
C ALA A 374 10.56 19.72 9.12
N TYR A 375 10.03 19.77 7.90
CA TYR A 375 10.28 20.85 6.94
C TYR A 375 10.04 22.24 7.54
N GLY A 376 8.91 22.38 8.26
CA GLY A 376 8.56 23.65 8.90
C GLY A 376 9.57 24.02 10.00
N GLU A 377 9.89 23.08 10.88
CA GLU A 377 10.81 23.29 12.01
C GLU A 377 12.22 23.62 11.54
N ASP A 378 12.75 22.88 10.56
CA ASP A 378 14.09 23.07 10.03
C ASP A 378 14.24 24.42 9.32
N LYS A 379 13.17 24.89 8.68
CA LYS A 379 13.12 26.22 8.04
C LYS A 379 12.63 27.34 8.95
N GLY A 380 12.23 27.03 10.19
CA GLY A 380 11.64 28.00 11.12
C GLY A 380 10.33 28.63 10.62
N LEU A 381 9.57 27.90 9.80
CA LEU A 381 8.29 28.29 9.23
C LEU A 381 7.13 27.83 10.12
N ASP A 382 6.14 28.69 10.33
CA ASP A 382 4.88 28.34 10.96
C ASP A 382 3.73 28.81 10.06
N PRO A 383 2.84 27.93 9.52
CA PRO A 383 2.81 26.45 9.59
C PRO A 383 3.52 25.74 8.42
N SER A 384 3.88 24.46 8.57
CA SER A 384 4.42 23.65 7.46
C SER A 384 3.35 23.36 6.39
N PRO A 385 3.62 23.67 5.11
CA PRO A 385 2.72 23.36 4.02
C PRO A 385 2.92 21.92 3.51
N PHE A 386 3.68 21.06 4.20
CA PHE A 386 3.94 19.67 3.81
C PHE A 386 3.43 18.64 4.82
N GLY A 387 2.90 19.06 5.97
CA GLY A 387 2.15 18.19 6.90
C GLY A 387 1.15 17.26 6.21
N CYS A 388 1.01 16.04 6.73
CA CYS A 388 -0.04 15.11 6.30
C CYS A 388 -1.42 15.75 6.41
N GLN A 389 -2.26 15.62 5.38
CA GLN A 389 -3.58 16.27 5.35
C GLN A 389 -4.65 15.37 4.74
N ASP A 390 -5.85 15.38 5.31
CA ASP A 390 -7.00 14.68 4.74
C ASP A 390 -6.75 13.16 4.55
N VAL A 391 -6.03 12.57 5.50
CA VAL A 391 -5.76 11.12 5.54
C VAL A 391 -6.79 10.41 6.41
N ARG A 392 -7.41 9.37 5.85
CA ARG A 392 -8.44 8.55 6.51
C ARG A 392 -7.83 7.25 7.02
N ILE A 393 -7.80 7.07 8.34
CA ILE A 393 -7.31 5.86 9.02
C ILE A 393 -8.51 5.09 9.56
N LEU A 394 -8.92 4.04 8.85
CA LEU A 394 -10.22 3.40 9.06
C LEU A 394 -10.10 1.90 9.30
N ASN A 395 -10.81 1.37 10.30
CA ASN A 395 -10.94 -0.08 10.45
C ASN A 395 -9.61 -0.84 10.55
N ASN A 396 -8.53 -0.25 11.07
CA ASN A 396 -7.28 -0.98 11.30
C ASN A 396 -7.31 -1.67 12.67
N THR A 397 -6.59 -2.78 12.82
CA THR A 397 -6.34 -3.43 14.12
C THR A 397 -4.86 -3.29 14.44
N MET A 398 -4.57 -2.59 15.54
CA MET A 398 -3.22 -2.26 15.99
C MET A 398 -2.99 -2.88 17.38
N ALA A 399 -2.01 -3.76 17.53
CA ALA A 399 -1.76 -4.44 18.80
C ALA A 399 -0.27 -4.65 19.09
N ASP A 400 0.22 -4.27 20.27
CA ASP A 400 1.56 -4.64 20.73
C ASP A 400 1.66 -4.77 22.26
N GLU A 401 2.76 -5.39 22.70
CA GLU A 401 3.04 -5.65 24.12
C GLU A 401 3.91 -4.58 24.77
N SER A 402 4.67 -3.79 23.99
CA SER A 402 5.74 -2.94 24.54
C SER A 402 5.25 -1.57 25.01
N GLY A 403 4.23 -1.00 24.35
CA GLY A 403 3.77 0.36 24.64
C GLY A 403 4.85 1.45 24.53
N GLY A 404 5.95 1.21 23.81
CA GLY A 404 7.10 2.12 23.78
C GLY A 404 6.84 3.50 23.15
N ARG A 405 5.91 3.58 22.19
CA ARG A 405 5.48 4.81 21.48
C ARG A 405 3.96 4.85 21.35
N GLY A 406 3.35 5.95 20.94
CA GLY A 406 1.92 6.01 20.58
C GLY A 406 1.58 5.04 19.44
N ALA A 407 0.36 4.49 19.41
CA ALA A 407 -0.10 3.68 18.26
C ALA A 407 -0.27 4.55 17.02
N LEU A 408 -0.97 5.67 17.20
CA LEU A 408 -1.12 6.71 16.20
C LEU A 408 -0.29 7.92 16.62
N ILE A 409 0.60 8.38 15.75
CA ILE A 409 1.42 9.57 16.01
C ILE A 409 1.20 10.55 14.88
N PHE A 410 0.70 11.72 15.20
CA PHE A 410 0.54 12.83 14.28
C PHE A 410 1.43 13.97 14.74
N SER A 411 2.37 14.36 13.90
CA SER A 411 3.27 15.48 14.18
C SER A 411 3.39 16.40 12.97
N ASN A 412 4.10 17.50 13.18
CA ASN A 412 4.51 18.46 12.16
C ASN A 412 3.38 18.84 11.19
N ASN A 413 2.35 19.49 11.73
CA ASN A 413 1.21 19.98 10.95
C ASN A 413 0.40 18.88 10.24
N ALA A 414 0.34 17.66 10.81
CA ALA A 414 -0.65 16.67 10.41
C ALA A 414 -2.08 17.13 10.80
N ARG A 415 -2.94 17.38 9.81
CA ARG A 415 -4.25 18.06 9.96
C ARG A 415 -5.38 17.38 9.18
N ASN A 416 -6.61 17.70 9.56
CA ASN A 416 -7.83 17.16 8.94
C ASN A 416 -7.84 15.62 8.87
N MET A 417 -7.19 14.98 9.83
CA MET A 417 -7.09 13.53 9.90
C MET A 417 -8.47 12.95 10.27
N VAL A 418 -8.83 11.80 9.69
CA VAL A 418 -10.10 11.13 9.95
C VAL A 418 -9.83 9.73 10.49
N VAL A 419 -10.10 9.48 11.77
CA VAL A 419 -9.73 8.23 12.45
C VAL A 419 -10.96 7.55 13.06
N PHE A 420 -11.51 6.54 12.38
CA PHE A 420 -12.73 5.86 12.82
C PHE A 420 -12.62 4.35 12.78
N ASN A 421 -13.35 3.69 13.68
CA ASN A 421 -13.53 2.25 13.69
C ASN A 421 -12.23 1.44 13.85
N ASN A 422 -11.17 2.02 14.41
CA ASN A 422 -9.90 1.32 14.64
C ASN A 422 -9.89 0.60 16.00
N VAL A 423 -9.10 -0.47 16.09
CA VAL A 423 -8.73 -1.14 17.34
C VAL A 423 -7.29 -0.77 17.68
N ILE A 424 -7.03 -0.34 18.91
CA ILE A 424 -5.68 -0.08 19.44
C ILE A 424 -5.52 -0.79 20.79
N ILE A 425 -4.68 -1.81 20.85
CA ILE A 425 -4.45 -2.59 22.07
C ILE A 425 -2.97 -2.54 22.41
N ARG A 426 -2.62 -1.69 23.38
CA ARG A 426 -1.24 -1.47 23.82
C ARG A 426 -1.18 -1.18 25.31
N GLU A 427 -0.04 -1.50 25.93
CA GLU A 427 0.21 -1.17 27.34
C GLU A 427 0.68 0.29 27.49
N ARG A 428 -0.25 1.23 27.23
CA ARG A 428 -0.04 2.68 27.36
C ARG A 428 -1.23 3.40 27.95
N ASP A 429 -0.97 4.62 28.41
CA ASP A 429 -2.00 5.52 28.95
C ASP A 429 -2.70 6.35 27.84
N ASP A 430 -2.08 6.49 26.67
CA ASP A 430 -2.57 7.21 25.48
C ASP A 430 -2.70 6.30 24.23
N ALA A 431 -3.62 6.65 23.33
CA ALA A 431 -3.75 6.00 22.02
C ALA A 431 -3.13 6.85 20.88
N TYR A 432 -3.05 8.16 21.09
CA TYR A 432 -2.58 9.16 20.13
C TYR A 432 -1.43 9.97 20.74
N GLU A 433 -0.37 10.19 19.97
CA GLU A 433 0.60 11.25 20.23
C GLU A 433 0.36 12.37 19.23
N LEU A 434 -0.01 13.56 19.71
CA LEU A 434 -0.14 14.77 18.89
C LEU A 434 0.98 15.75 19.25
N ALA A 435 1.76 16.18 18.26
CA ALA A 435 2.86 17.12 18.46
C ALA A 435 2.93 18.17 17.34
N ASN A 436 3.71 19.23 17.56
CA ASN A 436 4.09 20.20 16.53
C ASN A 436 2.93 20.66 15.63
N HIS A 437 1.92 21.28 16.24
CA HIS A 437 0.75 21.85 15.55
C HIS A 437 -0.13 20.83 14.79
N ALA A 438 0.02 19.52 15.09
CA ALA A 438 -0.88 18.50 14.60
C ALA A 438 -2.23 18.50 15.33
N GLY A 439 -3.23 17.87 14.70
CA GLY A 439 -4.55 17.64 15.28
C GLY A 439 -5.60 18.72 14.96
N GLU A 440 -5.23 19.81 14.28
CA GLU A 440 -6.21 20.74 13.73
C GLU A 440 -7.15 20.00 12.76
N GLY A 441 -8.47 20.13 12.96
CA GLY A 441 -9.47 19.45 12.13
C GLY A 441 -9.56 17.94 12.31
N LEU A 442 -8.85 17.34 13.29
CA LEU A 442 -8.95 15.91 13.61
C LEU A 442 -10.41 15.53 13.90
N GLN A 443 -10.92 14.57 13.14
CA GLN A 443 -12.20 13.92 13.37
C GLN A 443 -11.94 12.48 13.72
N SER A 444 -12.36 12.05 14.90
CA SER A 444 -12.21 10.66 15.27
C SER A 444 -13.35 10.21 16.18
N GLY A 445 -13.56 8.90 16.23
CA GLY A 445 -14.63 8.31 17.02
C GLY A 445 -14.87 6.84 16.71
N ASN A 446 -15.71 6.22 17.54
CA ASN A 446 -16.06 4.80 17.44
C ASN A 446 -14.82 3.88 17.38
N ASN A 447 -13.70 4.31 17.96
CA ASN A 447 -12.49 3.51 18.08
C ASN A 447 -12.58 2.66 19.36
N TYR A 448 -11.82 1.56 19.41
CA TYR A 448 -11.72 0.68 20.56
C TYR A 448 -10.26 0.66 21.04
N TYR A 449 -9.94 1.33 22.15
CA TYR A 449 -8.55 1.45 22.59
C TYR A 449 -8.30 1.27 24.09
N SER A 450 -7.22 0.57 24.45
CA SER A 450 -6.89 0.20 25.85
C SER A 450 -6.32 1.34 26.70
N ALA A 451 -6.29 2.58 26.18
CA ALA A 451 -5.80 3.75 26.89
C ALA A 451 -6.50 3.87 28.25
N ARG A 452 -5.71 3.91 29.33
CA ARG A 452 -6.20 3.86 30.71
C ARG A 452 -6.67 5.21 31.23
N TYR A 453 -6.23 6.31 30.62
CA TYR A 453 -6.63 7.67 30.98
C TYR A 453 -7.17 8.44 29.79
N ASP A 454 -8.44 8.83 29.90
CA ASP A 454 -9.16 9.57 28.87
C ASP A 454 -8.53 10.96 28.60
N GLU A 455 -7.90 11.61 29.58
CA GLU A 455 -7.46 13.01 29.44
C GLU A 455 -6.30 13.25 28.46
N GLU A 456 -5.54 12.22 28.10
CA GLU A 456 -4.35 12.36 27.24
C GLU A 456 -4.61 12.04 25.77
N SER A 457 -5.73 11.37 25.46
CA SER A 457 -6.15 11.15 24.09
C SER A 457 -7.19 12.21 23.69
N PRO A 458 -7.04 12.91 22.56
CA PRO A 458 -7.89 14.05 22.13
C PRO A 458 -9.39 13.73 21.97
N GLU A 459 -9.75 12.47 22.16
CA GLU A 459 -10.92 11.78 21.66
C GLU A 459 -11.72 11.08 22.75
N ALA A 460 -11.21 11.05 23.98
CA ALA A 460 -11.83 10.30 25.06
C ALA A 460 -13.07 10.99 25.66
N SER A 461 -13.62 11.98 24.95
CA SER A 461 -14.89 12.57 25.32
C SER A 461 -16.04 11.57 25.09
N PRO A 462 -17.10 11.59 25.91
CA PRO A 462 -18.28 10.74 25.71
C PRO A 462 -18.97 10.91 24.35
N GLU A 463 -18.71 12.00 23.63
CA GLU A 463 -19.32 12.32 22.34
C GLU A 463 -18.67 11.55 21.17
N SER A 464 -17.46 11.03 21.34
CA SER A 464 -16.75 10.26 20.29
C SER A 464 -17.32 8.86 20.07
N ASN A 465 -18.14 8.35 20.99
CA ASN A 465 -18.63 6.95 21.03
C ASN A 465 -17.52 5.88 21.04
N SER A 466 -16.26 6.27 21.25
CA SER A 466 -15.15 5.34 21.42
C SER A 466 -15.30 4.54 22.72
N ILE A 467 -14.72 3.35 22.73
CA ILE A 467 -14.68 2.47 23.91
C ILE A 467 -13.24 2.47 24.41
N THR A 468 -13.07 2.88 25.67
CA THR A 468 -11.75 3.15 26.28
C THR A 468 -11.67 2.58 27.70
N GLY A 469 -10.52 2.71 28.36
CA GLY A 469 -10.40 2.42 29.79
C GLY A 469 -10.37 0.93 30.16
N PHE A 470 -10.06 0.06 29.21
CA PHE A 470 -9.88 -1.38 29.42
C PHE A 470 -8.40 -1.78 29.36
N THR A 471 -8.04 -2.88 30.01
CA THR A 471 -6.67 -3.41 29.97
C THR A 471 -6.36 -4.11 28.65
N VAL A 472 -5.08 -4.24 28.29
CA VAL A 472 -4.64 -5.02 27.13
C VAL A 472 -5.29 -6.42 27.09
N ALA A 473 -5.31 -7.13 28.23
CA ALA A 473 -5.91 -8.45 28.33
C ALA A 473 -7.42 -8.46 28.01
N GLU A 474 -8.17 -7.46 28.48
CA GLU A 474 -9.61 -7.32 28.18
C GLU A 474 -9.85 -6.96 26.71
N GLY A 475 -8.95 -6.16 26.12
CA GLY A 475 -8.94 -5.83 24.70
C GLY A 475 -8.72 -7.05 23.83
N LEU A 476 -7.65 -7.81 24.11
CA LEU A 476 -7.33 -9.03 23.37
C LEU A 476 -8.44 -10.08 23.51
N ALA A 477 -9.11 -10.16 24.66
CA ALA A 477 -10.24 -11.09 24.88
C ALA A 477 -11.45 -10.88 23.94
N GLN A 478 -11.47 -9.81 23.13
CA GLN A 478 -12.47 -9.61 22.07
C GLN A 478 -12.20 -10.45 20.80
N PHE A 479 -11.08 -11.18 20.73
CA PHE A 479 -10.62 -11.92 19.54
C PHE A 479 -10.49 -13.43 19.77
N SER A 480 -10.54 -14.20 18.68
CA SER A 480 -10.59 -15.66 18.71
C SER A 480 -9.31 -16.32 19.23
N ASN A 481 -8.15 -15.89 18.74
CA ASN A 481 -6.83 -16.39 19.18
C ASN A 481 -5.79 -15.26 19.05
N PRO A 482 -5.93 -14.18 19.85
CA PRO A 482 -4.97 -13.09 19.82
C PRO A 482 -3.60 -13.59 20.32
N ASN A 483 -2.57 -13.39 19.52
CA ASN A 483 -1.17 -13.60 19.89
C ASN A 483 -0.26 -12.71 19.02
N PHE A 484 1.05 -12.86 19.20
CA PHE A 484 2.08 -12.09 18.50
C PHE A 484 3.08 -13.00 17.76
N GLU A 485 2.68 -14.24 17.47
CA GLU A 485 3.48 -15.13 16.63
C GLU A 485 3.57 -14.56 15.20
N ALA A 486 4.70 -14.78 14.53
CA ALA A 486 4.91 -14.38 13.14
C ALA A 486 3.76 -14.83 12.23
N TRP A 487 3.40 -14.02 11.23
CA TRP A 487 2.29 -14.36 10.33
C TRP A 487 2.65 -15.50 9.38
N ILE A 488 3.89 -15.50 8.92
CA ILE A 488 4.48 -16.51 8.04
C ILE A 488 5.70 -17.16 8.68
N VAL A 489 6.01 -18.38 8.22
CA VAL A 489 7.28 -19.05 8.43
C VAL A 489 8.02 -19.07 7.11
N GLU A 490 9.28 -18.65 7.15
CA GLU A 490 10.19 -18.57 6.00
C GLU A 490 11.00 -19.87 5.92
N ASP A 491 10.33 -20.95 5.54
CA ASP A 491 10.95 -22.28 5.36
C ASP A 491 11.01 -22.62 3.86
N GLY A 492 12.17 -22.44 3.25
CA GLY A 492 12.41 -22.68 1.83
C GLY A 492 12.32 -21.42 0.97
N ALA A 493 12.09 -21.59 -0.33
CA ALA A 493 12.13 -20.50 -1.32
C ALA A 493 10.85 -19.65 -1.40
N TRP A 494 9.81 -20.00 -0.65
CA TRP A 494 8.56 -19.25 -0.58
C TRP A 494 7.95 -19.37 0.82
N PRO A 495 7.42 -18.27 1.41
CA PRO A 495 6.89 -18.32 2.75
C PRO A 495 5.56 -19.09 2.81
N VAL A 496 5.33 -19.73 3.95
CA VAL A 496 4.06 -20.41 4.25
C VAL A 496 3.39 -19.77 5.45
N LEU A 497 2.06 -19.82 5.51
CA LEU A 497 1.33 -19.32 6.67
C LEU A 497 1.74 -20.06 7.95
N ASN A 498 2.07 -19.31 8.99
CA ASN A 498 2.39 -19.90 10.28
C ASN A 498 1.11 -20.55 10.86
N PRO A 499 1.13 -21.84 11.24
CA PRO A 499 -0.03 -22.51 11.84
C PRO A 499 -0.42 -21.93 13.21
N ASN A 500 0.51 -21.26 13.89
CA ASN A 500 0.28 -20.61 15.19
C ASN A 500 -0.01 -19.11 15.09
N ARG A 501 -0.05 -18.54 13.86
CA ARG A 501 -0.32 -17.12 13.64
C ARG A 501 -1.59 -16.67 14.36
N PRO A 502 -1.71 -15.39 14.72
CA PRO A 502 -2.87 -14.92 15.46
C PRO A 502 -4.15 -14.96 14.65
N ASP A 503 -5.26 -15.06 15.38
CA ASP A 503 -6.61 -14.88 14.84
C ASP A 503 -7.27 -13.67 15.54
N TYR A 504 -7.19 -12.53 14.87
CA TYR A 504 -7.82 -11.27 15.26
C TYR A 504 -9.25 -11.10 14.69
N HIS A 505 -9.92 -12.18 14.31
CA HIS A 505 -11.37 -12.10 14.08
C HIS A 505 -12.09 -11.88 15.42
N PRO A 506 -13.05 -10.94 15.48
CA PRO A 506 -13.85 -10.75 16.69
C PRO A 506 -14.63 -12.02 17.06
N ILE A 507 -14.64 -12.37 18.34
CA ILE A 507 -15.45 -13.50 18.82
C ILE A 507 -16.95 -13.19 18.77
N ALA A 508 -17.77 -14.24 18.79
CA ALA A 508 -19.22 -14.09 18.91
C ALA A 508 -19.59 -13.30 20.18
N GLY A 509 -20.35 -12.22 20.00
CA GLY A 509 -20.75 -11.32 21.10
C GLY A 509 -19.70 -10.27 21.46
N SER A 510 -18.57 -10.21 20.74
CA SER A 510 -17.59 -9.13 20.87
C SER A 510 -18.26 -7.77 20.66
N VAL A 511 -17.86 -6.78 21.46
CA VAL A 511 -18.36 -5.41 21.32
C VAL A 511 -17.95 -4.79 19.99
N LEU A 512 -16.87 -5.29 19.38
CA LEU A 512 -16.34 -4.83 18.10
C LEU A 512 -17.34 -5.02 16.96
N LEU A 513 -18.30 -5.94 17.08
CA LEU A 513 -19.23 -6.28 16.00
C LEU A 513 -20.38 -5.27 15.80
N THR A 514 -20.60 -4.34 16.72
CA THR A 514 -21.85 -3.54 16.76
C THR A 514 -21.66 -2.06 17.05
N ARG A 515 -20.41 -1.61 17.18
CA ARG A 515 -20.09 -0.30 17.78
C ARG A 515 -19.38 0.67 16.84
N GLY A 516 -19.08 0.25 15.61
CA GLY A 516 -18.50 1.11 14.59
C GLY A 516 -19.49 2.18 14.11
N ASN A 517 -18.93 3.23 13.54
CA ASN A 517 -19.64 4.26 12.80
C ASN A 517 -19.93 3.76 11.37
N PRO A 518 -21.20 3.65 10.96
CA PRO A 518 -21.57 3.20 9.62
C PRO A 518 -21.12 4.14 8.49
N ASP A 519 -20.92 5.43 8.77
CA ASP A 519 -20.52 6.42 7.76
C ASP A 519 -19.01 6.34 7.42
N TYR A 520 -18.24 5.64 8.24
CA TYR A 520 -16.80 5.45 8.05
C TYR A 520 -16.39 3.98 8.02
N ARG A 521 -17.35 3.07 7.78
CA ARG A 521 -17.08 1.64 7.62
C ARG A 521 -16.52 1.37 6.22
N SER A 522 -15.59 0.44 6.12
CA SER A 522 -15.18 -0.07 4.81
C SER A 522 -16.13 -1.15 4.27
N VAL A 523 -16.30 -1.24 2.95
CA VAL A 523 -17.14 -2.29 2.32
C VAL A 523 -16.61 -3.70 2.61
N LEU A 524 -15.29 -3.87 2.53
CA LEU A 524 -14.62 -5.15 2.76
C LEU A 524 -13.83 -5.11 4.08
N ASP A 525 -13.55 -6.29 4.63
CA ASP A 525 -12.58 -6.48 5.70
C ASP A 525 -11.20 -6.88 5.16
N LEU A 526 -10.26 -7.13 6.06
CA LEU A 526 -8.90 -7.60 5.76
C LEU A 526 -8.88 -8.91 4.97
N ALA A 527 -9.85 -9.80 5.17
CA ALA A 527 -9.96 -11.07 4.44
C ALA A 527 -10.67 -10.91 3.07
N GLY A 528 -10.95 -9.67 2.66
CA GLY A 528 -11.71 -9.36 1.45
C GLY A 528 -13.18 -9.76 1.53
N GLN A 529 -13.71 -10.01 2.73
CA GLN A 529 -15.10 -10.37 2.93
C GLN A 529 -15.98 -9.13 3.10
N PRO A 530 -17.21 -9.12 2.55
CA PRO A 530 -18.16 -8.04 2.82
C PRO A 530 -18.48 -7.95 4.31
N ARG A 531 -18.47 -6.73 4.85
CA ARG A 531 -18.86 -6.48 6.24
C ARG A 531 -20.38 -6.62 6.43
N GLY A 532 -20.78 -7.33 7.49
CA GLY A 532 -22.18 -7.63 7.79
C GLY A 532 -22.88 -6.56 8.62
N GLY A 533 -22.14 -5.61 9.19
CA GLY A 533 -22.68 -4.57 10.06
C GLY A 533 -21.76 -3.35 10.19
N THR A 534 -21.59 -2.91 11.44
CA THR A 534 -20.75 -1.78 11.83
C THR A 534 -19.56 -2.26 12.66
N GLU A 535 -18.81 -3.22 12.11
CA GLU A 535 -17.66 -3.80 12.77
C GLU A 535 -16.51 -2.79 12.91
N ILE A 536 -15.83 -2.81 14.07
CA ILE A 536 -14.59 -2.08 14.38
C ILE A 536 -13.41 -3.02 14.11
N GLY A 537 -12.32 -2.48 13.57
CA GLY A 537 -11.07 -3.19 13.33
C GLY A 537 -10.98 -3.87 11.97
N ALA A 538 -9.84 -4.52 11.73
CA ALA A 538 -9.44 -5.04 10.42
C ALA A 538 -10.32 -6.18 9.92
N PHE A 539 -10.81 -7.04 10.81
CA PHE A 539 -11.66 -8.18 10.46
C PHE A 539 -13.14 -7.90 10.71
N GLY A 540 -14.00 -8.48 9.88
CA GLY A 540 -15.42 -8.64 10.16
C GLY A 540 -15.71 -9.90 10.98
N GLN A 541 -17.00 -10.16 11.23
CA GLN A 541 -17.40 -11.44 11.82
C GLN A 541 -17.16 -12.58 10.83
N GLN A 542 -16.52 -13.67 11.27
CA GLN A 542 -16.48 -14.90 10.47
C GLN A 542 -17.91 -15.42 10.24
N GLN A 543 -18.28 -15.64 8.98
CA GLN A 543 -19.60 -16.16 8.58
C GLN A 543 -19.73 -17.66 8.81
#